data_AF-A0A3M0WUR9-F1
#
_entry.id   AF-A0A3M0WUR9-F1
#
_cell.length_a   1.000
_cell.length_b   1.000
_cell.length_c   1.000
_cell.angle_alpha   90.00
_cell.angle_beta   90.00
_cell.angle_gamma   90.00
#
_symmetry.space_group_name_H-M   'P 1'
#
loop_
_entity.id
_entity.type
_entity.pdbx_description
1 polymer ?
#
loop_
_entity_poly.entity_id
_entity_poly.type
_entity_poly.pdbx_seq_one_letter_code
_entity_poly.pdbx_strand_id
1 'polypeptide(L)'
;AFEFHYFFTRKFWFAYLAKALVVFPGGFGTMDELMEILTLVQTGKIKKELKIVVFDSKFWKNVVNFDNLIEAGVINKSDLDLFEFVDTVDDAYKSITEHLENHYLKNGKH
;
A
#
# COMPACT_ATOMS: atom_id res chain seq x y z
N ALA A 1 19.01 -13.52 -27.34
CA ALA A 1 18.23 -13.68 -26.11
C ALA A 1 18.12 -12.30 -25.46
N PHE A 2 16.94 -11.69 -25.50
CA PHE A 2 16.65 -10.49 -24.71
C PHE A 2 16.27 -10.99 -23.31
N GLU A 3 17.25 -11.10 -22.42
CA GLU A 3 16.98 -11.30 -21.00
C GLU A 3 16.54 -9.97 -20.40
N PHE A 4 15.25 -9.85 -20.12
CA PHE A 4 14.72 -8.76 -19.33
C PHE A 4 15.12 -8.95 -17.86
N HIS A 5 16.17 -8.26 -17.43
CA HIS A 5 16.65 -8.24 -16.03
C HIS A 5 15.85 -7.28 -15.11
N TYR A 6 14.51 -7.27 -15.18
CA TYR A 6 13.63 -6.75 -14.12
C TYR A 6 12.25 -7.43 -14.21
N PHE A 7 12.05 -8.51 -13.46
CA PHE A 7 10.78 -9.27 -13.43
C PHE A 7 9.62 -8.48 -12.76
N PHE A 8 9.93 -7.39 -12.04
CA PHE A 8 9.00 -6.64 -11.16
C PHE A 8 8.35 -5.40 -11.81
N THR A 9 8.98 -4.78 -12.82
CA THR A 9 8.52 -3.49 -13.36
C THR A 9 7.16 -3.55 -14.05
N ARG A 10 6.78 -4.67 -14.66
CA ARG A 10 5.46 -4.80 -15.30
C ARG A 10 4.31 -4.90 -14.29
N LYS A 11 4.54 -5.52 -13.12
CA LYS A 11 3.57 -5.56 -12.01
C LYS A 11 3.51 -4.22 -11.27
N PHE A 12 4.65 -3.57 -11.11
CA PHE A 12 4.77 -2.23 -10.52
C PHE A 12 3.94 -1.17 -11.24
N TRP A 13 3.95 -1.14 -12.59
CA TRP A 13 3.13 -0.20 -13.36
C TRP A 13 1.62 -0.36 -13.11
N PHE A 14 1.15 -1.58 -12.78
CA PHE A 14 -0.26 -1.77 -12.42
C PHE A 14 -0.58 -1.13 -11.06
N ALA A 15 0.28 -1.29 -10.04
CA ALA A 15 0.12 -0.60 -8.76
C ALA A 15 0.26 0.93 -8.91
N TYR A 16 1.20 1.38 -9.75
CA TYR A 16 1.40 2.80 -10.08
C TYR A 16 0.20 3.43 -10.80
N LEU A 17 -0.68 2.65 -11.42
CA LEU A 17 -1.96 3.14 -12.00
C LEU A 17 -3.18 2.90 -11.10
N ALA A 18 -3.07 2.05 -10.08
CA ALA A 18 -4.19 1.68 -9.21
C ALA A 18 -4.67 2.83 -8.31
N LYS A 19 -5.98 2.93 -8.04
CA LYS A 19 -6.53 3.91 -7.08
C LYS A 19 -6.52 3.37 -5.64
N ALA A 20 -6.44 2.05 -5.50
CA ALA A 20 -6.28 1.35 -4.24
C ALA A 20 -5.37 0.12 -4.44
N LEU A 21 -4.62 -0.25 -3.41
CA LEU A 21 -3.78 -1.43 -3.33
C LEU A 21 -4.23 -2.26 -2.13
N VAL A 22 -4.40 -3.57 -2.32
CA VAL A 22 -4.70 -4.51 -1.23
C VAL A 22 -3.54 -5.50 -1.12
N VAL A 23 -2.93 -5.57 0.04
CA VAL A 23 -1.75 -6.40 0.32
C VAL A 23 -2.13 -7.49 1.31
N PHE A 24 -2.11 -8.74 0.87
CA PHE A 24 -2.36 -9.91 1.72
C PHE A 24 -1.05 -10.44 2.32
N PRO A 25 -1.12 -11.30 3.37
CA PRO A 25 0.04 -12.02 3.87
C PRO A 25 0.85 -12.68 2.75
N GLY A 26 2.16 -12.49 2.79
CA GLY A 26 3.06 -12.97 1.74
C GLY A 26 4.52 -13.03 2.21
N GLY A 27 5.37 -13.56 1.33
CA GLY A 27 6.82 -13.65 1.57
C GLY A 27 7.58 -12.41 1.10
N PHE A 28 8.88 -12.58 0.85
CA PHE A 28 9.78 -11.48 0.48
C PHE A 28 9.31 -10.65 -0.72
N GLY A 29 8.74 -11.27 -1.75
CA GLY A 29 8.25 -10.52 -2.92
C GLY A 29 7.10 -9.57 -2.58
N THR A 30 6.17 -9.99 -1.73
CA THR A 30 5.05 -9.13 -1.26
C THR A 30 5.54 -8.03 -0.33
N MET A 31 6.52 -8.34 0.53
CA MET A 31 7.14 -7.35 1.40
C MET A 31 7.92 -6.29 0.61
N ASP A 32 8.68 -6.72 -0.40
CA ASP A 32 9.42 -5.82 -1.30
C ASP A 32 8.46 -4.85 -1.99
N GLU A 33 7.40 -5.37 -2.62
CA GLU A 33 6.35 -4.55 -3.25
C GLU A 33 5.68 -3.58 -2.27
N LEU A 34 5.35 -4.02 -1.04
CA LEU A 34 4.76 -3.16 -0.01
C LEU A 34 5.71 -2.03 0.40
N MET A 35 6.96 -2.36 0.74
CA MET A 35 7.94 -1.37 1.20
C MET A 35 8.32 -0.37 0.10
N GLU A 36 8.42 -0.82 -1.15
CA GLU A 36 8.65 0.05 -2.29
C GLU A 36 7.50 1.06 -2.46
N ILE A 37 6.24 0.59 -2.45
CA ILE A 37 5.08 1.48 -2.58
C ILE A 37 5.00 2.47 -1.41
N LEU A 38 5.19 2.02 -0.18
CA LEU A 38 5.20 2.90 0.99
C LEU A 38 6.27 3.98 0.85
N THR A 39 7.49 3.62 0.43
CA THR A 39 8.58 4.57 0.20
C THR A 39 8.23 5.59 -0.88
N LEU A 40 7.58 5.17 -1.96
CA LEU A 40 7.19 6.07 -3.06
C LEU A 40 6.08 7.05 -2.68
N VAL A 41 5.13 6.62 -1.85
CA VAL A 41 4.08 7.50 -1.31
C VAL A 41 4.70 8.46 -0.28
N GLN A 42 5.50 7.94 0.65
CA GLN A 42 6.22 8.70 1.68
C GLN A 42 7.08 9.82 1.06
N THR A 43 7.77 9.54 -0.04
CA THR A 43 8.63 10.51 -0.74
C THR A 43 7.90 11.39 -1.75
N GLY A 44 6.57 11.28 -1.84
CA GLY A 44 5.74 12.07 -2.75
C GLY A 44 5.97 11.79 -4.25
N LYS A 45 6.58 10.64 -4.58
CA LYS A 45 6.78 10.18 -5.97
C LYS A 45 5.46 9.70 -6.58
N ILE A 46 4.60 9.11 -5.76
CA ILE A 46 3.19 8.87 -6.09
C ILE A 46 2.40 10.08 -5.58
N LYS A 47 1.89 10.89 -6.52
CA LYS A 47 1.13 12.13 -6.21
C LYS A 47 -0.39 11.96 -6.17
N LYS A 48 -0.89 10.78 -6.55
CA LYS A 48 -2.31 10.45 -6.51
C LYS A 48 -2.69 9.99 -5.11
N GLU A 49 -3.96 10.18 -4.76
CA GLU A 49 -4.57 9.65 -3.55
C GLU A 49 -4.69 8.12 -3.63
N LEU A 50 -3.61 7.41 -3.28
CA LEU A 50 -3.55 5.96 -3.28
C LEU A 50 -3.99 5.42 -1.92
N LYS A 51 -5.06 4.61 -1.90
CA LYS A 51 -5.44 3.86 -0.70
C LYS A 51 -4.65 2.58 -0.59
N ILE A 52 -3.90 2.39 0.49
CA ILE A 52 -3.19 1.13 0.75
C ILE A 52 -3.89 0.42 1.91
N VAL A 53 -4.35 -0.80 1.64
CA VAL A 53 -5.01 -1.67 2.60
C VAL A 53 -4.15 -2.91 2.80
N VAL A 54 -3.81 -3.21 4.05
CA VAL A 54 -2.97 -4.34 4.45
C VAL A 54 -3.85 -5.33 5.23
N PHE A 55 -4.07 -6.50 4.64
CA PHE A 55 -4.95 -7.52 5.18
C PHE A 55 -4.22 -8.39 6.22
N ASP A 56 -4.96 -8.83 7.25
CA ASP A 56 -4.47 -9.66 8.36
C ASP A 56 -3.41 -8.94 9.20
N SER A 57 -3.90 -8.03 10.05
CA SER A 57 -3.08 -7.21 10.93
C SER A 57 -2.22 -8.05 11.87
N LYS A 58 -2.69 -9.24 12.26
CA LYS A 58 -1.96 -10.17 13.13
C LYS A 58 -0.71 -10.70 12.43
N PHE A 59 -0.81 -11.12 11.18
CA PHE A 59 0.36 -11.57 10.41
C PHE A 59 1.42 -10.46 10.35
N TRP A 60 1.04 -9.27 9.92
CA TRP A 60 1.99 -8.18 9.69
C TRP A 60 2.65 -7.65 10.96
N LYS A 61 1.90 -7.52 12.06
CA LYS A 61 2.46 -7.11 13.36
C LYS A 61 3.42 -8.14 13.96
N ASN A 62 3.28 -9.41 13.58
CA ASN A 62 4.23 -10.47 13.96
C ASN A 62 5.49 -10.49 13.08
N VAL A 63 5.38 -10.07 11.82
CA VAL A 63 6.50 -10.04 10.86
C VAL A 63 7.32 -8.75 10.99
N VAL A 64 6.65 -7.62 11.18
CA VAL A 64 7.25 -6.29 11.27
C VAL A 64 6.76 -5.59 12.52
N ASN A 65 7.70 -5.25 13.41
CA ASN A 65 7.41 -4.38 14.53
C ASN A 65 7.59 -2.91 14.09
N PHE A 66 6.49 -2.29 13.66
CA PHE A 66 6.48 -0.91 13.19
C PHE A 66 6.83 0.10 14.29
N ASP A 67 6.50 -0.18 15.55
CA ASP A 67 6.84 0.70 16.68
C ASP A 67 8.37 0.76 16.86
N ASN A 68 9.06 -0.38 16.74
CA ASN A 68 10.52 -0.41 16.77
C ASN A 68 11.15 0.39 15.62
N LEU A 69 10.52 0.43 14.44
CA LEU A 69 11.01 1.24 13.32
C LEU A 69 10.89 2.75 13.62
N ILE A 70 9.82 3.16 14.30
CA ILE A 70 9.63 4.54 14.77
C ILE A 70 10.66 4.87 15.86
N GLU A 71 10.82 3.99 16.85
CA GLU A 71 11.78 4.17 17.95
C GLU A 71 13.23 4.24 17.44
N ALA A 72 13.57 3.44 16.43
CA ALA A 72 14.88 3.47 15.76
C ALA A 72 15.07 4.72 14.87
N GLY A 73 14.02 5.53 14.67
CA GLY A 73 14.07 6.74 13.85
C GLY A 73 14.20 6.47 12.35
N VAL A 74 13.86 5.27 11.88
CA VAL A 74 13.95 4.92 10.45
C VAL A 74 12.66 5.23 9.68
N ILE A 75 11.54 5.44 10.39
CA ILE A 75 10.29 5.99 9.86
C ILE A 75 9.69 6.98 10.87
N ASN A 76 8.82 7.88 10.39
CA ASN A 76 8.01 8.75 11.24
C ASN A 76 6.72 8.05 11.68
N LYS A 77 6.15 8.48 12.81
CA LYS A 77 4.84 7.98 13.25
C LYS A 77 3.73 8.24 12.21
N SER A 78 3.78 9.37 11.52
CA SER A 78 2.84 9.72 10.44
C SER A 78 2.95 8.81 9.22
N ASP A 79 4.06 8.08 9.05
CA ASP A 79 4.21 7.16 7.93
C ASP A 79 3.29 5.94 8.08
N LEU A 80 2.80 5.67 9.31
CA LEU A 80 1.76 4.66 9.54
C LEU A 80 0.38 5.09 9.02
N ASP A 81 0.17 6.38 8.75
CA ASP A 81 -1.08 6.88 8.15
C ASP A 81 -1.13 6.58 6.62
N LEU A 82 -0.02 6.12 6.02
CA LEU A 82 0.07 5.78 4.60
C LEU A 82 -0.71 4.51 4.22
N PHE A 83 -1.03 3.66 5.20
CA PHE A 83 -1.76 2.43 4.98
C PHE A 83 -2.71 2.13 6.13
N GLU A 84 -3.70 1.27 5.88
CA GLU A 84 -4.67 0.84 6.88
C GLU A 84 -4.65 -0.69 7.01
N PHE A 85 -4.67 -1.18 8.24
CA PHE A 85 -4.89 -2.61 8.49
C PHE A 85 -6.38 -2.95 8.43
N VAL A 86 -6.70 -4.07 7.78
CA VAL A 86 -8.05 -4.66 7.78
C VAL A 86 -7.98 -6.15 8.05
N ASP A 87 -8.98 -6.68 8.74
CA ASP A 87 -9.02 -8.09 9.13
C ASP A 87 -10.20 -8.85 8.50
N THR A 88 -11.08 -8.14 7.78
CA THR A 88 -12.21 -8.73 7.06
C THR A 88 -12.33 -8.18 5.64
N VAL A 89 -12.93 -8.99 4.76
CA VAL A 89 -13.20 -8.58 3.37
C VAL A 89 -14.17 -7.40 3.34
N ASP A 90 -15.15 -7.37 4.24
CA ASP A 90 -16.13 -6.29 4.32
C ASP A 90 -15.48 -4.96 4.72
N ASP A 91 -14.54 -4.98 5.67
CA ASP A 91 -13.77 -3.78 6.06
C ASP A 91 -12.89 -3.29 4.92
N ALA A 92 -12.21 -4.21 4.23
CA ALA A 92 -11.42 -3.88 3.04
C ALA A 92 -12.29 -3.25 1.95
N TYR A 93 -13.44 -3.86 1.66
CA TYR A 93 -14.39 -3.36 0.67
C TYR A 93 -14.85 -1.96 1.02
N LYS A 94 -15.36 -1.76 2.24
CA LYS A 94 -15.85 -0.47 2.73
C LYS A 94 -14.77 0.61 2.66
N SER A 95 -13.58 0.32 3.17
CA SER A 95 -12.46 1.27 3.18
C SER A 95 -12.07 1.73 1.76
N ILE A 96 -12.06 0.79 0.81
CA ILE A 96 -11.74 1.09 -0.59
C ILE A 96 -12.86 1.86 -1.27
N THR A 97 -14.13 1.46 -1.09
CA THR A 97 -15.26 2.14 -1.74
C THR A 97 -15.43 3.57 -1.22
N GLU A 98 -15.34 3.78 0.09
CA GLU A 98 -15.38 5.12 0.69
C GLU A 98 -14.26 6.02 0.14
N HIS A 99 -13.04 5.50 0.01
CA HIS A 99 -11.93 6.22 -0.62
C HIS A 99 -12.23 6.60 -2.07
N LEU A 100 -12.69 5.63 -2.87
CA LEU A 100 -13.01 5.86 -4.28
C LEU A 100 -14.14 6.88 -4.45
N GLU A 101 -15.16 6.82 -3.60
CA GLU A 101 -16.27 7.78 -3.60
C GLU A 101 -15.81 9.20 -3.30
N ASN A 102 -15.02 9.37 -2.25
CA ASN A 102 -14.56 10.67 -1.76
C ASN A 102 -13.56 11.35 -2.70
N HIS A 103 -12.68 10.57 -3.33
CA HIS A 103 -11.56 11.13 -4.11
C HIS A 103 -11.76 11.04 -5.63
N TYR A 104 -12.63 10.15 -6.12
CA TYR A 104 -12.73 9.88 -7.57
C TYR A 104 -14.15 9.88 -8.15
N LEU A 105 -15.22 9.72 -7.36
CA LEU A 105 -16.59 9.70 -7.88
C LEU A 105 -17.39 10.98 -7.59
N LYS A 106 -17.17 11.66 -6.47
CA LYS A 106 -17.88 12.91 -6.12
C LYS A 106 -17.58 14.10 -7.06
N ASN A 107 -16.55 14.00 -7.91
CA ASN A 107 -16.21 14.99 -8.93
C ASN A 107 -16.75 14.64 -10.34
N GLY A 108 -17.52 13.56 -10.50
CA GLY A 108 -18.04 13.08 -11.78
C GLY A 108 -19.36 13.72 -12.23
N LYS A 109 -19.56 15.02 -12.01
CA LYS A 109 -20.60 15.77 -12.75
C LYS A 109 -20.01 16.31 -14.05
N HIS A 110 -20.02 15.48 -15.08
CA HIS A 110 -20.10 15.93 -16.47
C HIS A 110 -21.35 15.32 -17.08
#